data_AF-A0A1I3M658-F1
#
_entry.id   AF-A0A1I3M658-F1
#
_cell.length_a   1.000
_cell.length_b   1.000
_cell.length_c   1.000
_cell.angle_alpha   90.00
_cell.angle_beta   90.00
_cell.angle_gamma   90.00
#
_symmetry.space_group_name_H-M   'P 1'
#
loop_
_entity.id
_entity.type
_entity.pdbx_description
1 polymer ?
#
loop_
_entity_poly.entity_id
_entity_poly.type
_entity_poly.pdbx_seq_one_letter_code
_entity_poly.pdbx_strand_id
1 'polypeptide(L)' 'TALAEASETFPNQSGRPIANPTARWVFQYFMGIHILTIHQTQTVLLNMDEPHHKLLKLLGRFYVKYYSDSG' A
#
# COMPACT_ATOMS: atom_id res chain seq x y z
N THR A 1 6.71 -2.52 16.22
CA THR A 1 5.86 -2.51 15.00
C THR A 1 6.81 -2.55 13.84
N ALA A 2 6.45 -3.25 12.74
CA ALA A 2 7.36 -3.44 11.61
C ALA A 2 7.96 -2.14 11.05
N LEU A 3 7.21 -1.03 11.11
CA LEU A 3 7.68 0.32 10.74
C LEU A 3 8.75 0.88 11.69
N ALA A 4 8.53 0.81 13.01
CA ALA A 4 9.50 1.27 14.00
C ALA A 4 10.81 0.46 13.96
N GLU A 5 10.71 -0.85 13.71
CA GLU A 5 11.87 -1.75 13.54
C GLU A 5 12.66 -1.43 12.26
N ALA A 6 11.97 -0.97 11.20
CA ALA A 6 12.59 -0.53 9.95
C ALA A 6 13.05 0.95 9.97
N SER A 7 12.83 1.69 11.08
CA SER A 7 13.03 3.16 11.14
C SER A 7 12.26 3.94 10.06
N GLU A 8 11.10 3.41 9.66
CA GLU A 8 10.25 3.96 8.61
C GLU A 8 9.01 4.64 9.21
N THR A 9 8.42 5.57 8.46
CA THR A 9 7.20 6.27 8.86
C THR A 9 6.13 6.21 7.78
N PHE A 10 4.88 6.30 8.19
CA PHE A 10 3.72 6.28 7.32
C PHE A 10 2.80 7.46 7.65
N PRO A 11 2.19 8.14 6.65
CA PRO A 11 1.27 9.24 6.92
C PRO A 11 0.10 8.74 7.78
N ASN A 12 -0.31 9.51 8.79
CA ASN A 12 -1.56 9.30 9.52
C ASN A 12 -2.75 9.91 8.75
N GLN A 13 -3.94 9.88 9.34
CA GLN A 13 -5.16 10.47 8.75
C GLN A 13 -5.06 11.97 8.42
N SER A 14 -4.15 12.69 9.09
CA SER A 14 -3.86 14.09 8.85
C SER A 14 -2.63 14.32 7.96
N GLY A 15 -2.06 13.25 7.38
CA GLY A 15 -0.87 13.29 6.53
C GLY A 15 0.47 13.36 7.28
N ARG A 16 0.50 13.34 8.61
CA ARG A 16 1.74 13.42 9.39
C ARG A 16 2.47 12.07 9.41
N PRO A 17 3.79 12.02 9.19
CA PRO A 17 4.54 10.79 9.27
C PRO A 17 4.56 10.26 10.71
N ILE A 18 4.12 9.01 10.90
CA ILE A 18 4.15 8.31 12.18
C ILE A 18 4.70 6.89 12.03
N ALA A 19 5.40 6.40 13.04
CA ALA A 19 5.95 5.03 13.04
C ALA A 19 4.92 3.95 13.42
N ASN A 20 3.76 4.35 13.97
CA ASN A 20 2.76 3.44 14.54
C ASN A 20 1.34 3.72 14.00
N PRO A 21 1.09 3.59 12.68
CA PRO A 21 -0.26 3.71 12.15
C PRO A 21 -1.15 2.56 12.63
N THR A 22 -2.45 2.82 12.78
CA THR A 22 -3.42 1.76 13.07
C THR A 22 -3.63 0.89 11.84
N ALA A 23 -3.84 -0.42 12.04
CA ALA A 23 -4.15 -1.32 10.93
C ALA A 23 -5.37 -0.84 10.12
N ARG A 24 -6.43 -0.37 10.80
CA ARG A 24 -7.61 0.21 10.15
C ARG A 24 -7.25 1.35 9.19
N TRP A 25 -6.37 2.26 9.61
CA TRP A 25 -5.95 3.38 8.77
C TRP A 25 -5.13 2.90 7.57
N VAL A 26 -4.23 1.95 7.78
CA VAL A 26 -3.44 1.32 6.71
C VAL A 26 -4.36 0.73 5.63
N PHE A 27 -5.44 0.03 6.02
CA PHE A 27 -6.43 -0.50 5.07
C PHE A 27 -7.23 0.59 4.35
N GLN A 28 -7.63 1.65 5.06
CA GLN A 28 -8.35 2.78 4.45
C GLN A 28 -7.50 3.49 3.39
N TYR A 29 -6.20 3.59 3.62
CA TYR A 29 -5.27 4.20 2.66
C TYR A 29 -5.22 3.41 1.34
N PHE A 30 -5.37 2.08 1.37
CA PHE A 30 -5.45 1.25 0.15
C PHE A 30 -6.75 1.41 -0.65
N MET A 31 -7.83 1.95 -0.06
CA MET A 31 -9.12 2.05 -0.76
C MET A 31 -9.09 2.98 -1.98
N GLY A 32 -8.11 3.87 -2.07
CA GLY A 32 -7.92 4.74 -3.22
C GLY A 32 -7.26 4.06 -4.41
N ILE A 33 -6.66 2.88 -4.25
CA ILE A 33 -5.98 2.17 -5.33
C ILE A 33 -7.00 1.40 -6.16
N HIS A 34 -6.94 1.57 -7.47
CA HIS A 34 -7.84 0.89 -8.39
C HIS A 34 -7.07 0.04 -9.38
N ILE A 35 -7.66 -1.09 -9.76
CA ILE A 35 -7.12 -1.97 -10.79
C ILE A 35 -7.92 -1.72 -12.08
N LEU A 36 -7.23 -1.30 -13.14
CA LEU A 36 -7.82 -1.17 -14.47
C LEU A 36 -7.34 -2.33 -15.35
N THR A 37 -8.29 -3.14 -15.82
CA THR A 37 -8.02 -4.22 -16.77
C THR A 37 -8.42 -3.78 -18.18
N ILE A 38 -7.46 -3.79 -19.10
CA ILE A 38 -7.61 -3.41 -20.50
C ILE A 38 -7.53 -4.68 -21.35
N HIS A 39 -8.55 -4.89 -22.20
CA HIS A 39 -8.63 -6.03 -23.13
C HIS A 39 -8.39 -7.42 -22.49
N GLN A 40 -8.63 -7.56 -21.17
CA GLN A 40 -8.43 -8.79 -20.40
C GLN A 40 -6.99 -9.34 -20.40
N THR A 41 -6.02 -8.56 -20.88
CA THR A 41 -4.62 -8.99 -21.03
C THR A 41 -3.64 -8.05 -20.35
N GLN A 42 -4.04 -6.81 -20.10
CA GLN A 42 -3.22 -5.82 -19.44
C GLN A 42 -3.90 -5.31 -18.18
N THR A 43 -3.14 -5.29 -17.09
CA THR A 43 -3.59 -4.69 -15.84
C THR A 43 -2.72 -3.51 -15.45
N VAL A 44 -3.36 -2.42 -15.03
CA VAL A 44 -2.71 -1.21 -14.56
C VAL A 44 -3.24 -0.86 -13.17
N LEU A 45 -2.33 -0.64 -12.21
CA LEU A 45 -2.69 -0.07 -10.92
C LEU A 45 -2.77 1.46 -11.06
N LEU A 46 -3.93 2.01 -10.72
CA LEU A 46 -4.19 3.45 -10.70
C LEU A 46 -4.04 3.97 -9.26
N ASN A 47 -3.69 5.26 -9.16
CA ASN A 47 -3.60 5.99 -7.89
C ASN A 47 -2.59 5.37 -6.88
N MET A 48 -1.48 4.85 -7.42
CA MET A 48 -0.35 4.33 -6.65
C MET A 48 0.72 5.42 -6.46
N ASP A 49 0.83 5.91 -5.23
CA ASP A 49 1.89 6.83 -4.81
C ASP A 49 3.02 6.14 -4.02
N GLU A 50 4.14 6.83 -3.83
CA GLU A 50 5.31 6.35 -3.09
C GLU A 50 4.98 5.72 -1.71
N PRO A 51 4.07 6.28 -0.88
CA PRO A 51 3.70 5.68 0.41
C PRO A 51 3.04 4.31 0.26
N HIS A 52 2.26 4.09 -0.81
CA HIS A 52 1.64 2.80 -1.09
C HIS A 52 2.70 1.74 -1.41
N HIS A 53 3.72 2.10 -2.19
CA HIS A 53 4.83 1.21 -2.50
C HIS A 53 5.67 0.86 -1.27
N LYS A 54 5.96 1.82 -0.39
CA LYS A 54 6.67 1.57 0.87
C LYS A 54 5.89 0.62 1.76
N LEU A 55 4.58 0.83 1.87
CA LEU A 55 3.70 0.00 2.67
C LEU A 55 3.61 -1.44 2.13
N LEU A 56 3.47 -1.63 0.82
CA LEU A 56 3.47 -2.97 0.21
C LEU A 56 4.79 -3.72 0.46
N LYS A 57 5.93 -3.03 0.45
CA LYS A 57 7.23 -3.63 0.80
C LYS A 57 7.28 -4.06 2.26
N LEU A 58 6.74 -3.25 3.18
CA LEU A 58 6.72 -3.52 4.62
C LEU A 58 5.76 -4.65 5.01
N LEU A 59 4.61 -4.78 4.33
CA LEU A 59 3.66 -5.87 4.54
C LEU A 59 4.16 -7.23 4.01
N GLY A 60 5.27 -7.22 3.27
CA GLY A 60 5.96 -8.42 2.79
C GLY A 60 5.42 -8.98 1.47
N ARG A 61 6.17 -9.94 0.91
CA ARG A 61 5.93 -10.51 -0.43
C ARG A 61 4.55 -11.17 -0.60
N PHE A 62 3.95 -11.66 0.47
CA PHE A 62 2.60 -12.22 0.44
C PHE A 62 1.54 -11.16 0.10
N TYR A 63 1.73 -9.93 0.56
CA TYR A 63 0.82 -8.81 0.27
C TYR A 63 1.04 -8.25 -1.13
N VAL A 64 2.30 -8.15 -1.55
CA VAL A 64 2.64 -7.78 -2.93
C VAL A 64 1.93 -8.72 -3.90
N LYS A 65 1.95 -10.05 -3.68
CA LYS A 65 1.25 -10.99 -4.57
C LYS A 65 -0.23 -10.66 -4.77
N TYR A 66 -1.00 -10.38 -3.73
CA TYR A 66 -2.43 -10.06 -3.90
C TYR A 66 -2.71 -8.74 -4.65
N TYR A 67 -1.77 -7.77 -4.60
CA TYR A 67 -1.90 -6.49 -5.30
C TYR A 67 -1.11 -6.39 -6.62
N SER A 68 -0.22 -7.35 -6.90
CA SER A 68 0.62 -7.39 -8.12
C SER A 68 0.25 -8.54 -9.07
N ASP A 69 -0.47 -9.54 -8.58
CA ASP A 69 -0.98 -10.69 -9.35
C ASP A 69 -2.45 -10.48 -9.77
N SER A 70 -2.86 -9.22 -9.94
CA SER A 70 -4.10 -8.88 -10.64
C SER A 70 -3.85 -9.05 -12.14
N GLY A 71 -3.66 -10.30 -12.58
CA GLY A 71 -3.44 -10.69 -13.97
C GLY A 71 -3.97 -12.09 -14.19
#